data_AF-A0A846AH40-F1
#
_entry.id   AF-A0A846AH40-F1
#
_cell.length_a   1.000
_cell.length_b   1.000
_cell.length_c   1.000
_cell.angle_alpha   90.00
_cell.angle_beta   90.00
_cell.angle_gamma   90.00
#
_symmetry.space_group_name_H-M   'P 1'
#
loop_
_entity.id
_entity.type
_entity.pdbx_description
1 polymer ?
#
loop_
_entity_poly.entity_id
_entity_poly.type
_entity_poly.pdbx_seq_one_letter_code
_entity_poly.pdbx_strand_id
1 'polypeptide(L)'
;MLLNDALNIRTYINLLLLFTTDRTTERFKTIQSYNTSYEKQNLAEAAAEIQELLEQLSQTYPTTTEKEQIELAVEAADEIQKNPTLKSRLIIALTAGGMEALKESIKHPLSSITVNVLAAYLQEWQKSTTESVED
;
A
#
# COMPACT_ATOMS: atom_id res chain seq x y z
N MET A 1 -63.10 12.25 16.22
CA MET A 1 -62.57 12.63 14.89
C MET A 1 -61.13 12.13 14.81
N LEU A 2 -60.95 10.83 14.52
CA LEU A 2 -59.64 10.17 14.54
C LEU A 2 -59.41 9.52 13.18
N LEU A 3 -58.99 10.30 12.19
CA LEU A 3 -58.62 9.76 10.88
C LEU A 3 -57.52 10.56 10.18
N ASN A 4 -56.49 11.01 10.90
CA ASN A 4 -55.37 11.72 10.25
C ASN A 4 -53.95 11.44 10.78
N ASP A 5 -53.74 10.40 11.59
CA ASP A 5 -52.42 10.15 12.20
C ASP A 5 -51.56 9.11 11.44
N ALA A 6 -52.17 8.30 10.56
CA ALA A 6 -51.46 7.23 9.83
C ALA A 6 -50.65 7.74 8.62
N LEU A 7 -50.98 8.93 8.07
CA LEU A 7 -50.28 9.50 6.91
C LEU A 7 -48.94 10.17 7.30
N ASN A 8 -48.79 10.54 8.56
CA ASN A 8 -47.63 11.29 9.03
C ASN A 8 -46.46 10.35 9.38
N ILE A 9 -46.72 9.24 10.06
CA ILE A 9 -45.67 8.31 10.52
C ILE A 9 -44.96 7.64 9.32
N ARG A 10 -45.72 7.18 8.32
CA ARG A 10 -45.13 6.52 7.14
C ARG A 10 -44.28 7.48 6.31
N THR A 11 -44.67 8.75 6.23
CA THR A 11 -43.92 9.81 5.54
C THR A 11 -42.62 10.14 6.26
N TYR A 12 -42.65 10.27 7.60
CA TYR A 12 -41.43 10.49 8.39
C TYR A 12 -40.45 9.32 8.33
N ILE A 13 -40.94 8.07 8.36
CA ILE A 13 -40.09 6.88 8.22
C ILE A 13 -39.37 6.88 6.86
N ASN A 14 -40.08 7.17 5.76
CA ASN A 14 -39.46 7.23 4.44
C ASN A 14 -38.41 8.35 4.33
N LEU A 15 -38.67 9.53 4.89
CA LEU A 15 -37.70 10.64 4.90
C LEU A 15 -36.46 10.31 5.77
N LEU A 16 -36.66 9.67 6.93
CA LEU A 16 -35.57 9.21 7.79
C LEU A 16 -34.71 8.16 7.08
N LEU A 17 -35.32 7.16 6.42
CA LEU A 17 -34.59 6.12 5.70
C LEU A 17 -33.82 6.65 4.49
N LEU A 18 -34.39 7.60 3.74
CA LEU A 18 -33.69 8.25 2.61
C LEU A 18 -32.49 9.08 3.11
N PHE A 19 -32.66 9.84 4.20
CA PHE A 19 -31.60 10.68 4.75
C PHE A 19 -30.48 9.88 5.46
N THR A 20 -30.79 8.72 6.03
CA THR A 20 -29.77 7.83 6.58
C THR A 20 -29.00 7.13 5.47
N THR A 21 -29.68 6.63 4.45
CA THR A 21 -29.06 5.86 3.35
C THR A 21 -28.11 6.71 2.52
N ASP A 22 -28.49 7.96 2.20
CA ASP A 22 -27.67 8.89 1.43
C ASP A 22 -26.39 9.26 2.19
N ARG A 23 -26.53 9.69 3.46
CA ARG A 23 -25.37 10.05 4.30
C ARG A 23 -24.44 8.88 4.59
N THR A 24 -24.94 7.66 4.74
CA THR A 24 -24.06 6.50 4.89
C THR A 24 -23.32 6.23 3.58
N THR A 25 -24.04 6.22 2.45
CA THR A 25 -23.47 5.93 1.13
C THR A 25 -22.38 6.94 0.75
N GLU A 26 -22.62 8.22 0.94
CA GLU A 26 -21.63 9.27 0.65
C GLU A 26 -20.40 9.17 1.56
N ARG A 27 -20.57 8.88 2.85
CA ARG A 27 -19.44 8.65 3.76
C ARG A 27 -18.60 7.43 3.36
N PHE A 28 -19.24 6.32 2.98
CA PHE A 28 -18.53 5.14 2.50
C PHE A 28 -17.76 5.43 1.20
N LYS A 29 -18.35 6.17 0.25
CA LYS A 29 -17.68 6.61 -0.98
C LYS A 29 -16.47 7.51 -0.68
N THR A 30 -16.60 8.49 0.21
CA THR A 30 -15.50 9.39 0.58
C THR A 30 -14.35 8.64 1.24
N ILE A 31 -14.64 7.73 2.18
CA ILE A 31 -13.62 6.91 2.86
C ILE A 31 -12.93 5.99 1.86
N GLN A 32 -13.70 5.31 0.99
CA GLN A 32 -13.13 4.45 -0.05
C GLN A 32 -12.26 5.25 -1.02
N SER A 33 -12.71 6.43 -1.46
CA SER A 33 -11.94 7.32 -2.34
C SER A 33 -10.64 7.81 -1.69
N TYR A 34 -10.68 8.17 -0.40
CA TYR A 34 -9.50 8.60 0.34
C TYR A 34 -8.48 7.46 0.47
N ASN A 35 -8.93 6.27 0.88
CA ASN A 35 -8.07 5.09 1.01
C ASN A 35 -7.44 4.73 -0.34
N THR A 36 -8.24 4.73 -1.42
CA THR A 36 -7.74 4.44 -2.78
C THR A 36 -6.70 5.48 -3.23
N SER A 37 -6.88 6.76 -2.88
CA SER A 37 -5.91 7.81 -3.21
C SER A 37 -4.62 7.66 -2.41
N TYR A 38 -4.74 7.39 -1.11
CA TYR A 38 -3.60 7.18 -0.21
C TYR A 38 -2.77 5.97 -0.61
N GLU A 39 -3.42 4.85 -0.94
CA GLU A 39 -2.78 3.62 -1.40
C GLU A 39 -2.03 3.83 -2.73
N LYS A 40 -2.69 4.49 -3.70
CA LYS A 40 -2.06 4.84 -4.99
C LYS A 40 -0.86 5.77 -4.81
N GLN A 41 -0.96 6.73 -3.89
CA GLN A 41 0.14 7.64 -3.58
C GLN A 41 1.32 6.86 -2.99
N ASN A 42 1.10 6.00 -1.99
CA ASN A 42 2.18 5.20 -1.39
C ASN A 42 2.82 4.24 -2.39
N LEU A 43 2.03 3.64 -3.29
CA LEU A 43 2.56 2.83 -4.39
C LEU A 43 3.48 3.63 -5.30
N ALA A 44 3.04 4.81 -5.75
CA ALA A 44 3.81 5.67 -6.64
C ALA A 44 5.09 6.20 -5.95
N GLU A 45 4.98 6.63 -4.69
CA GLU A 45 6.12 7.12 -3.90
C GLU A 45 7.13 6.00 -3.63
N ALA A 46 6.67 4.82 -3.18
CA ALA A 46 7.55 3.66 -2.98
C ALA A 46 8.25 3.25 -4.28
N ALA A 47 7.53 3.21 -5.41
CA ALA A 47 8.11 2.85 -6.68
C ALA A 47 9.18 3.86 -7.14
N ALA A 48 8.92 5.15 -6.99
CA ALA A 48 9.85 6.21 -7.35
C ALA A 48 11.13 6.15 -6.49
N GLU A 49 11.00 6.01 -5.17
CA GLU A 49 12.14 5.93 -4.27
C GLU A 49 12.97 4.66 -4.48
N ILE A 50 12.31 3.51 -4.72
CA ILE A 50 13.01 2.27 -5.05
C ILE A 50 13.73 2.40 -6.40
N GLN A 51 13.09 3.02 -7.40
CA GLN A 51 13.74 3.26 -8.68
C GLN A 51 14.99 4.12 -8.53
N GLU A 52 14.90 5.24 -7.79
CA GLU A 52 16.05 6.11 -7.54
C GLU A 52 17.16 5.37 -6.80
N LEU A 53 16.83 4.56 -5.79
CA LEU A 53 17.79 3.72 -5.08
C LEU A 53 18.50 2.74 -6.01
N LEU A 54 17.75 2.08 -6.92
CA LEU A 54 18.34 1.15 -7.88
C LEU A 54 19.26 1.87 -8.88
N GLU A 55 18.89 3.08 -9.33
CA GLU A 55 19.72 3.91 -10.21
C GLU A 55 21.03 4.34 -9.53
N GLN A 56 20.96 4.69 -8.24
CA GLN A 56 22.12 5.04 -7.42
C GLN A 56 23.05 3.84 -7.21
N LEU A 57 22.50 2.69 -6.80
CA LEU A 57 23.29 1.47 -6.57
C LEU A 57 23.92 0.94 -7.87
N SER A 58 23.24 1.09 -9.01
CA SER A 58 23.77 0.67 -10.32
C SER A 58 25.03 1.44 -10.76
N GLN A 59 25.39 2.54 -10.08
CA GLN A 59 26.66 3.24 -10.33
C GLN A 59 27.88 2.50 -9.76
N THR A 60 27.69 1.69 -8.72
CA THR A 60 28.77 1.02 -7.99
C THR A 60 28.68 -0.49 -8.00
N TYR A 61 27.48 -1.05 -8.19
CA TYR A 61 27.25 -2.48 -8.29
C TYR A 61 27.13 -2.87 -9.77
N PRO A 62 27.94 -3.83 -10.25
CA PRO A 62 27.75 -4.37 -11.59
C PRO A 62 26.39 -5.07 -11.69
N THR A 63 25.85 -5.19 -12.90
CA THR A 63 24.56 -5.84 -13.16
C THR A 63 24.60 -6.76 -14.38
N THR A 64 25.80 -7.24 -14.72
CA THR A 64 26.08 -8.00 -15.95
C THR A 64 25.61 -9.44 -15.83
N THR A 65 25.73 -10.02 -14.64
CA THR A 65 25.30 -11.39 -14.33
C THR A 65 24.09 -11.40 -13.40
N GLU A 66 23.33 -12.48 -13.43
CA GLU A 66 22.20 -12.67 -12.51
C GLU A 66 22.62 -12.58 -11.04
N LYS A 67 23.80 -13.12 -10.68
CA LYS A 67 24.34 -13.03 -9.31
C LYS A 67 24.53 -11.57 -8.88
N GLU A 68 25.13 -10.76 -9.74
CA GLU A 68 25.37 -9.35 -9.45
C GLU A 68 24.07 -8.55 -9.33
N GLN A 69 23.05 -8.89 -10.13
CA GLN A 69 21.72 -8.29 -10.03
C GLN A 69 21.03 -8.63 -8.71
N ILE A 70 21.17 -9.86 -8.23
CA ILE A 70 20.66 -10.29 -6.93
C ILE A 70 21.41 -9.57 -5.81
N GLU A 71 22.74 -9.42 -5.90
CA GLU A 71 23.54 -8.67 -4.92
C GLU A 71 23.08 -7.22 -4.80
N LEU A 72 22.85 -6.52 -5.93
CA LEU A 72 22.29 -5.17 -5.94
C LEU A 72 20.90 -5.13 -5.30
N ALA A 73 20.03 -6.10 -5.62
CA ALA A 73 18.69 -6.18 -5.03
C ALA A 73 18.70 -6.44 -3.51
N VAL A 74 19.66 -7.22 -3.02
CA VAL A 74 19.90 -7.44 -1.59
C VAL A 74 20.36 -6.15 -0.92
N GLU A 75 21.33 -5.44 -1.50
CA GLU A 75 21.76 -4.14 -0.96
C GLU A 75 20.60 -3.13 -0.92
N ALA A 76 19.77 -3.09 -1.97
CA ALA A 76 18.58 -2.25 -1.98
C ALA A 76 17.63 -2.58 -0.82
N ALA A 77 17.46 -3.87 -0.49
CA ALA A 77 16.64 -4.29 0.65
C ALA A 77 17.24 -3.85 1.99
N ASP A 78 18.56 -3.93 2.15
CA ASP A 78 19.27 -3.46 3.34
C ASP A 78 19.15 -1.95 3.52
N GLU A 79 19.28 -1.16 2.45
CA GLU A 79 19.09 0.29 2.49
C GLU A 79 17.64 0.68 2.80
N ILE A 80 16.67 -0.04 2.24
CA ILE A 80 15.25 0.14 2.59
C ILE A 80 14.99 -0.20 4.06
N GLN A 81 15.62 -1.23 4.61
CA GLN A 81 15.48 -1.59 6.02
C GLN A 81 15.92 -0.46 6.95
N LYS A 82 16.99 0.26 6.58
CA LYS A 82 17.55 1.39 7.33
C LYS A 82 16.70 2.66 7.19
N ASN A 83 15.87 2.76 6.15
CA ASN A 83 14.96 3.89 5.93
C ASN A 83 13.53 3.56 6.40
N PRO A 84 13.11 3.98 7.61
CA PRO A 84 11.81 3.62 8.16
C PRO A 84 10.63 4.15 7.33
N THR A 85 10.79 5.32 6.68
CA THR A 85 9.74 5.91 5.84
C THR A 85 9.51 5.08 4.58
N LEU A 86 10.59 4.76 3.86
CA LEU A 86 10.50 3.95 2.64
C LEU A 86 10.02 2.52 2.94
N LYS A 87 10.50 1.92 4.03
CA LYS A 87 10.01 0.62 4.51
C LYS A 87 8.50 0.63 4.74
N SER A 88 7.97 1.66 5.40
CA SER A 88 6.53 1.80 5.64
C SER A 88 5.74 1.94 4.33
N ARG A 89 6.23 2.79 3.41
CA ARG A 89 5.60 2.99 2.09
C ARG A 89 5.58 1.70 1.29
N LEU A 90 6.67 0.94 1.29
CA LEU A 90 6.79 -0.37 0.65
C LEU A 90 5.74 -1.36 1.19
N ILE A 91 5.59 -1.44 2.52
CA ILE A 91 4.58 -2.31 3.15
C ILE A 91 3.17 -1.93 2.70
N ILE A 92 2.85 -0.62 2.70
CA ILE A 92 1.53 -0.13 2.26
C ILE A 92 1.31 -0.44 0.77
N ALA A 93 2.31 -0.15 -0.07
CA ALA A 93 2.26 -0.39 -1.51
C ALA A 93 2.03 -1.88 -1.83
N LEU A 94 2.71 -2.79 -1.14
CA LEU A 94 2.53 -4.23 -1.32
C LEU A 94 1.21 -4.74 -0.76
N THR A 95 0.71 -4.17 0.33
CA THR A 95 -0.58 -4.56 0.92
C THR A 95 -1.75 -4.12 0.02
N ALA A 96 -1.68 -2.92 -0.56
CA ALA A 96 -2.77 -2.35 -1.34
C ALA A 96 -2.69 -2.67 -2.85
N GLY A 97 -1.49 -2.60 -3.44
CA GLY A 97 -1.26 -2.83 -4.86
C GLY A 97 -0.80 -4.25 -5.21
N GLY A 98 -0.23 -4.97 -4.25
CA GLY A 98 0.42 -6.26 -4.50
C GLY A 98 1.76 -6.13 -5.22
N MET A 99 2.45 -7.27 -5.37
CA MET A 99 3.78 -7.32 -5.98
C MET A 99 3.79 -6.86 -7.44
N GLU A 100 2.80 -7.28 -8.23
CA GLU A 100 2.77 -6.98 -9.67
C GLU A 100 2.58 -5.48 -9.92
N ALA A 101 1.70 -4.80 -9.19
CA ALA A 101 1.53 -3.35 -9.33
C ALA A 101 2.80 -2.58 -8.96
N LEU A 102 3.54 -3.03 -7.95
CA LEU A 102 4.82 -2.43 -7.58
C LEU A 102 5.89 -2.65 -8.66
N LYS A 103 6.02 -3.88 -9.18
CA LYS A 103 6.95 -4.20 -10.28
C LYS A 103 6.68 -3.34 -11.51
N GLU A 104 5.42 -3.18 -11.89
CA GLU A 104 5.01 -2.37 -13.04
C GLU A 104 5.26 -0.88 -12.82
N SER A 105 5.19 -0.41 -11.58
CA SER A 105 5.38 1.00 -11.23
C SER A 105 6.85 1.40 -11.23
N ILE A 106 7.76 0.47 -10.90
CA ILE A 106 9.22 0.70 -10.91
C ILE A 106 9.74 0.59 -12.35
N LYS A 107 10.22 1.69 -12.95
CA LYS A 107 10.73 1.71 -14.33
C LYS A 107 12.22 1.37 -14.38
N HIS A 108 12.57 0.18 -13.87
CA HIS A 108 13.95 -0.32 -13.82
C HIS A 108 14.04 -1.77 -14.30
N PRO A 109 15.09 -2.18 -15.05
CA PRO A 109 15.26 -3.57 -15.52
C PRO A 109 15.26 -4.62 -14.40
N LEU A 110 15.71 -4.23 -13.20
CA LEU A 110 15.79 -5.12 -12.04
C LEU A 110 14.52 -5.14 -11.18
N SER A 111 13.44 -4.45 -11.58
CA SER A 111 12.24 -4.30 -10.74
C SER A 111 11.68 -5.65 -10.25
N SER A 112 11.61 -6.65 -11.13
CA SER A 112 11.11 -7.98 -10.77
C SER A 112 11.96 -8.67 -9.71
N ILE A 113 13.29 -8.65 -9.89
CA ILE A 113 14.25 -9.26 -8.96
C ILE A 113 14.18 -8.53 -7.61
N THR A 114 14.24 -7.20 -7.61
CA THR A 114 14.19 -6.37 -6.40
C THR A 114 12.90 -6.59 -5.62
N VAL A 115 11.74 -6.57 -6.27
CA VAL A 115 10.45 -6.77 -5.57
C VAL A 115 10.35 -8.19 -4.97
N ASN A 116 10.88 -9.20 -5.65
CA ASN A 116 10.90 -10.57 -5.11
C ASN A 116 11.80 -10.67 -3.86
N VAL A 117 12.98 -10.05 -3.88
CA VAL A 117 13.89 -10.00 -2.72
C VAL A 117 13.22 -9.24 -1.57
N LEU A 118 12.62 -8.07 -1.84
CA LEU A 118 11.92 -7.27 -0.82
C LEU A 118 10.76 -8.05 -0.18
N ALA A 119 10.02 -8.84 -0.95
CA ALA A 119 8.95 -9.68 -0.43
C ALA A 119 9.48 -10.76 0.53
N ALA A 120 10.67 -11.31 0.29
CA ALA A 120 11.32 -12.25 1.21
C ALA A 120 11.78 -11.54 2.50
N TYR A 121 12.40 -10.36 2.38
CA TYR A 121 12.86 -9.57 3.53
C TYR A 121 11.70 -9.13 4.42
N LEU A 122 10.54 -8.82 3.85
CA LEU A 122 9.35 -8.45 4.62
C LEU A 122 8.92 -9.54 5.60
N GLN A 123 9.03 -10.82 5.21
CA GLN A 123 8.72 -11.94 6.10
C GLN A 123 9.68 -11.98 7.29
N GLU A 124 10.97 -11.72 7.06
CA GLU A 124 11.99 -11.65 8.10
C GLU A 124 11.82 -10.43 9.02
N TRP A 125 11.51 -9.26 8.46
CA TRP A 125 11.22 -8.04 9.22
C TRP A 125 9.99 -8.20 10.11
N GLN A 126 8.99 -8.94 9.67
CA GLN A 126 7.81 -9.23 10.48
C GLN A 126 8.16 -10.18 11.64
N LYS A 127 8.91 -11.24 11.37
CA LYS A 127 9.32 -12.22 12.40
C LYS A 127 10.18 -11.58 13.50
N SER A 128 11.17 -10.78 13.14
CA SER A 128 12.06 -10.10 14.10
C SER A 128 11.32 -9.11 15.02
N THR A 129 10.19 -8.55 14.59
CA THR A 129 9.37 -7.70 15.47
C THR A 129 8.55 -8.48 16.50
N THR A 130 8.24 -9.76 16.26
CA THR A 130 7.44 -10.60 17.16
C THR A 130 8.24 -11.34 18.23
N GLU A 131 9.55 -11.51 18.05
CA GLU A 131 10.43 -12.27 18.96
C GLU A 131 10.97 -11.41 20.13
N SER A 132 10.72 -10.09 20.13
CA SER A 132 11.16 -9.14 21.16
C SER A 132 10.20 -8.98 22.36
N VAL A 133 9.17 -9.84 22.46
CA VAL A 133 8.12 -9.76 23.50
C VAL A 133 8.18 -10.93 24.50
N GLU A 134 9.16 -11.84 24.40
CA GLU A 134 9.29 -13.02 25.27
C GLU A 134 10.45 -13.02 26.28
N ASP A 135 11.13 -11.88 26.51
CA ASP A 135 12.14 -11.74 27.58
C ASP A 135 11.74 -10.73 28.69
#